data_AF-A0A962A191-F1
#
_entry.id   AF-A0A962A191-F1
#
_cell.length_a   1.000
_cell.length_b   1.000
_cell.length_c   1.000
_cell.angle_alpha   90.00
_cell.angle_beta   90.00
_cell.angle_gamma   90.00
#
_symmetry.space_group_name_H-M   'P 1'
#
loop_
_entity.id
_entity.type
_entity.pdbx_description
1 polymer ?
#
loop_
_entity_poly.entity_id
_entity_poly.type
_entity_poly.pdbx_seq_one_letter_code
_entity_poly.pdbx_strand_id
1 'polypeptide(L)'
;MKNILFLLSFFMLFVPPAAGAEIKDSYYFMRDDGEQSPEEMEEEALYVFETCDTNVYQKNYFDCACIAGAFLKERERLGSIAPQEEIVHSLYRNGPPECTNTSVIAGEAYQNCLRSSAIFREFKKDNEEYCSCVGKTAAKKFAQMPYLRTDYIEQIHVDSMVLCNERDEDGNPLPRD
;
A
#
# COMPACT_ATOMS: atom_id res chain seq x y z
N MET A 1 -56.40 -8.05 -26.23
CA MET A 1 -55.26 -7.75 -27.12
C MET A 1 -54.57 -6.50 -26.60
N LYS A 2 -53.45 -6.64 -25.87
CA LYS A 2 -52.68 -5.52 -25.32
C LYS A 2 -51.27 -5.62 -25.88
N ASN A 3 -50.93 -4.68 -26.75
CA ASN A 3 -49.59 -4.48 -27.32
C ASN A 3 -48.73 -3.79 -26.26
N ILE A 4 -47.69 -4.46 -25.77
CA ILE A 4 -46.62 -3.82 -24.98
C ILE A 4 -45.42 -3.69 -25.92
N LEU A 5 -45.23 -2.47 -26.38
CA LEU A 5 -44.15 -2.03 -27.24
C LEU A 5 -42.86 -2.00 -26.42
N PHE A 6 -41.90 -2.87 -26.75
CA PHE A 6 -40.56 -2.91 -26.19
C PHE A 6 -39.73 -1.75 -26.79
N LEU A 7 -39.56 -0.65 -26.05
CA LEU A 7 -38.63 0.42 -26.39
C LEU A 7 -37.25 0.08 -25.80
N LEU A 8 -36.45 -0.65 -26.58
CA LEU A 8 -35.02 -0.83 -26.37
C LEU A 8 -34.30 0.50 -26.70
N SER A 9 -34.22 1.39 -25.70
CA SER A 9 -33.38 2.59 -25.79
C SER A 9 -31.91 2.18 -25.80
N PHE A 10 -31.31 2.31 -26.98
CA PHE A 10 -29.90 2.15 -27.27
C PHE A 10 -29.11 3.29 -26.61
N PHE A 11 -28.76 3.15 -25.33
CA PHE A 11 -27.78 4.01 -24.68
C PHE A 11 -26.40 3.67 -25.28
N MET A 12 -25.98 4.42 -26.30
CA MET A 12 -24.58 4.42 -26.71
C MET A 12 -23.76 4.95 -25.55
N LEU A 13 -23.08 4.05 -24.83
CA LEU A 13 -22.06 4.38 -23.85
C LEU A 13 -20.94 5.11 -24.59
N PHE A 14 -20.93 6.43 -24.49
CA PHE A 14 -19.77 7.26 -24.77
C PHE A 14 -18.71 6.87 -23.74
N VAL A 15 -17.87 5.89 -24.07
CA VAL A 15 -16.66 5.60 -23.30
C VAL A 15 -15.69 6.71 -23.66
N PRO A 16 -15.40 7.68 -22.76
CA PRO A 16 -14.38 8.67 -23.05
C PRO A 16 -13.06 7.95 -23.35
N PRO A 17 -12.28 8.41 -24.33
CA PRO A 17 -10.97 7.85 -24.58
C PRO A 17 -10.18 7.93 -23.28
N ALA A 18 -9.70 6.79 -22.79
CA ALA A 18 -8.80 6.74 -21.66
C ALA A 18 -7.57 7.58 -22.04
N ALA A 19 -7.46 8.77 -21.46
CA ALA A 19 -6.24 9.55 -21.54
C ALA A 19 -5.14 8.71 -20.88
N GLY A 20 -4.18 8.24 -21.67
CA GLY A 20 -3.02 7.55 -21.12
C GLY A 20 -2.31 8.51 -20.18
N ALA A 21 -2.07 8.07 -18.94
CA ALA A 21 -1.26 8.84 -18.01
C ALA A 21 0.15 9.01 -18.62
N GLU A 22 0.57 10.25 -18.82
CA GLU A 22 1.93 10.57 -19.24
C GLU A 22 2.88 10.17 -18.10
N ILE A 23 3.90 9.36 -18.42
CA ILE A 23 4.95 8.99 -17.47
C ILE A 23 5.96 10.13 -17.41
N LYS A 24 6.13 10.73 -16.23
CA LYS A 24 7.03 11.87 -16.00
C LYS A 24 8.24 11.41 -15.19
N ASP A 25 9.36 11.15 -15.85
CA ASP A 25 10.62 10.80 -15.20
C ASP A 25 11.39 12.06 -14.77
N SER A 26 12.60 11.91 -14.22
CA SER A 26 13.42 13.06 -13.80
C SER A 26 13.78 14.00 -14.95
N TYR A 27 13.89 13.50 -16.20
CA TYR A 27 14.20 14.33 -17.36
C TYR A 27 13.03 15.25 -17.73
N TYR A 28 11.79 14.79 -17.50
CA TYR A 28 10.60 15.64 -17.68
C TYR A 28 10.67 16.93 -16.84
N PHE A 29 11.24 16.84 -15.63
CA PHE A 29 11.30 17.97 -14.69
C PHE A 29 12.56 18.83 -14.83
N MET A 30 13.54 18.44 -15.64
CA MET A 30 14.76 19.23 -15.89
C MET A 30 14.53 20.18 -17.07
N ARG A 31 13.79 21.30 -16.91
CA ARG A 31 13.23 22.15 -17.98
C ARG A 31 14.28 22.91 -18.82
N ASP A 32 15.16 22.16 -19.48
CA ASP A 32 16.10 22.48 -20.55
C ASP A 32 17.56 22.81 -20.17
N ASP A 33 17.92 23.01 -18.91
CA ASP A 33 19.31 23.30 -18.49
C ASP A 33 20.11 22.07 -18.02
N GLY A 34 19.46 20.91 -17.90
CA GLY A 34 20.06 19.66 -17.44
C GLY A 34 20.28 19.58 -15.93
N GLU A 35 19.76 20.55 -15.17
CA GLU A 35 19.72 20.56 -13.72
C GLU A 35 18.26 20.59 -13.25
N GLN A 36 18.01 20.27 -11.98
CA GLN A 36 16.70 20.51 -11.37
C GLN A 36 16.88 21.64 -10.36
N SER A 37 16.10 22.70 -10.52
CA SER A 37 15.91 23.72 -9.50
C SER A 37 15.13 23.15 -8.30
N PRO A 38 15.15 23.81 -7.13
CA PRO A 38 14.35 23.40 -5.99
C PRO A 38 12.85 23.27 -6.30
N GLU A 39 12.29 24.17 -7.11
CA GLU A 39 10.88 24.13 -7.53
C GLU A 39 10.59 22.89 -8.39
N GLU A 40 11.48 22.53 -9.31
CA GLU A 40 11.33 21.32 -10.15
C GLU A 40 11.47 20.02 -9.34
N MET A 41 12.30 20.01 -8.29
CA MET A 41 12.38 18.88 -7.36
C MET A 41 11.08 18.73 -6.55
N GLU A 42 10.48 19.84 -6.13
CA GLU A 42 9.16 19.85 -5.46
C GLU A 42 8.05 19.36 -6.39
N GLU A 43 8.04 19.80 -7.66
CA GLU A 43 7.11 19.30 -8.68
C GLU A 43 7.26 17.79 -8.92
N GLU A 44 8.50 17.27 -8.99
CA GLU A 44 8.75 15.84 -9.09
C GLU A 44 8.25 15.08 -7.85
N ALA A 45 8.45 15.63 -6.65
CA ALA A 45 7.94 15.04 -5.42
C ALA A 45 6.40 15.02 -5.37
N LEU A 46 5.73 16.05 -5.87
CA LEU A 46 4.28 16.08 -6.01
C LEU A 46 3.79 15.01 -7.00
N TYR A 47 4.52 14.77 -8.09
CA TYR A 47 4.20 13.68 -9.00
C TYR A 47 4.34 12.29 -8.34
N VAL A 48 5.36 12.11 -7.49
CA VAL A 48 5.52 10.87 -6.68
C VAL A 48 4.35 10.71 -5.69
N PHE A 49 3.91 11.81 -5.06
CA PHE A 49 2.71 11.80 -4.21
C PHE A 49 1.47 11.32 -5.00
N GLU A 50 1.20 11.91 -6.17
CA GLU A 50 0.03 11.56 -6.99
C GLU A 50 0.08 10.10 -7.46
N THR A 51 1.25 9.63 -7.86
CA THR A 51 1.48 8.23 -8.26
C THR A 51 1.20 7.28 -7.09
N CYS A 52 1.67 7.62 -5.89
CA CYS A 52 1.38 6.86 -4.68
C CYS A 52 -0.12 6.87 -4.34
N ASP A 53 -0.76 8.04 -4.35
CA ASP A 53 -2.15 8.19 -3.90
C ASP A 53 -3.17 7.53 -4.83
N THR A 54 -2.85 7.47 -6.13
CA THR A 54 -3.66 6.78 -7.14
C THR A 54 -3.42 5.26 -7.16
N ASN A 55 -2.28 4.79 -6.67
CA ASN A 55 -1.98 3.37 -6.53
C ASN A 55 -2.49 2.84 -5.19
N VAL A 56 -3.62 2.11 -5.24
CA VAL A 56 -4.27 1.52 -4.05
C VAL A 56 -3.29 0.70 -3.19
N TYR A 57 -2.36 -0.02 -3.81
CA TYR A 57 -1.41 -0.85 -3.08
C TYR A 57 -0.36 -0.01 -2.35
N GLN A 58 0.18 1.02 -2.99
CA GLN A 58 1.12 1.94 -2.34
C GLN A 58 0.43 2.69 -1.19
N LYS A 59 -0.74 3.28 -1.46
CA LYS A 59 -1.53 4.03 -0.50
C LYS A 59 -1.99 3.22 0.71
N ASN A 60 -2.26 1.93 0.57
CA ASN A 60 -2.67 1.10 1.71
C ASN A 60 -1.52 0.83 2.68
N TYR A 61 -0.27 0.78 2.19
CA TYR A 61 0.90 0.40 2.98
C TYR A 61 1.75 1.58 3.41
N PHE A 62 1.65 2.73 2.72
CA PHE A 62 2.43 3.93 2.99
C PHE A 62 1.60 5.22 2.98
N ASP A 63 1.98 6.15 3.85
CA ASP A 63 1.54 7.55 3.79
C ASP A 63 2.22 8.23 2.60
N CYS A 64 1.45 8.51 1.55
CA CYS A 64 1.96 9.07 0.31
C CYS A 64 2.58 10.46 0.47
N ALA A 65 2.10 11.28 1.41
CA ALA A 65 2.71 12.57 1.70
C ALA A 65 4.07 12.40 2.38
N CYS A 66 4.18 11.42 3.29
CA CYS A 66 5.45 11.04 3.90
C CYS A 66 6.45 10.51 2.86
N ILE A 67 6.01 9.65 1.94
CA ILE A 67 6.85 9.13 0.84
C ILE A 67 7.32 10.25 -0.09
N ALA A 68 6.45 11.18 -0.48
CA ALA A 68 6.85 12.31 -1.31
C ALA A 68 7.87 13.22 -0.60
N GLY A 69 7.68 13.47 0.70
CA GLY A 69 8.66 14.21 1.51
C GLY A 69 9.99 13.47 1.65
N ALA A 70 9.98 12.14 1.77
CA ALA A 70 11.19 11.33 1.79
C ALA A 70 11.89 11.31 0.42
N PHE A 71 11.13 11.29 -0.67
CA PHE A 71 11.63 11.40 -2.03
C PHE A 71 12.35 12.72 -2.25
N LEU A 72 11.73 13.85 -1.87
CA LEU A 72 12.35 15.17 -2.02
C LEU A 72 13.70 15.25 -1.32
N LYS A 73 13.80 14.75 -0.07
CA LYS A 73 15.06 14.70 0.68
C LYS A 73 16.14 13.88 -0.03
N GLU A 74 15.78 12.72 -0.58
CA GLU A 74 16.72 11.90 -1.34
C GLU A 74 17.12 12.55 -2.66
N ARG A 75 16.19 13.22 -3.34
CA ARG A 75 16.44 13.99 -4.56
C ARG A 75 17.42 15.14 -4.31
N GLU A 76 17.21 15.93 -3.26
CA GLU A 76 18.13 17.01 -2.85
C GLU A 76 19.53 16.46 -2.53
N ARG A 77 19.60 15.26 -1.93
CA ARG A 77 20.86 14.61 -1.56
C ARG A 77 21.62 14.05 -2.77
N LEU A 78 20.92 13.45 -3.72
CA LEU A 78 21.50 12.74 -4.87
C LEU A 78 21.66 13.62 -6.11
N GLY A 79 20.90 14.71 -6.20
CA GLY A 79 20.85 15.59 -7.36
C GLY A 79 20.03 15.02 -8.53
N SER A 80 19.98 15.77 -9.63
CA SER A 80 19.15 15.48 -10.81
C SER A 80 19.61 14.26 -11.63
N ILE A 81 20.86 13.82 -11.45
CA ILE A 81 21.44 12.68 -12.19
C ILE A 81 20.83 11.34 -11.72
N ALA A 82 20.38 11.24 -10.47
CA ALA A 82 19.80 10.00 -9.97
C ALA A 82 18.45 9.70 -10.63
N PRO A 83 18.22 8.49 -11.18
CA PRO A 83 16.93 8.16 -11.76
C PRO A 83 15.80 8.20 -10.71
N GLN A 84 14.66 8.83 -11.05
CA GLN A 84 13.45 8.83 -10.20
C GLN A 84 13.10 7.43 -9.71
N GLU A 85 13.08 6.46 -10.63
CA GLU A 85 12.73 5.06 -10.35
C GLU A 85 13.62 4.44 -9.27
N GLU A 86 14.92 4.77 -9.25
CA GLU A 86 15.85 4.24 -8.26
C GLU A 86 15.52 4.76 -6.85
N ILE A 87 15.24 6.06 -6.74
CA ILE A 87 14.85 6.69 -5.46
C ILE A 87 13.52 6.09 -4.98
N VAL A 88 12.52 6.04 -5.86
CA VAL A 88 11.19 5.49 -5.55
C VAL A 88 11.27 4.01 -5.14
N HIS A 89 12.03 3.19 -5.89
CA HIS A 89 12.22 1.78 -5.55
C HIS A 89 12.93 1.59 -4.20
N SER A 90 13.91 2.44 -3.87
CA SER A 90 14.56 2.42 -2.57
C SER A 90 13.56 2.68 -1.43
N LEU A 91 12.71 3.70 -1.59
CA LEU A 91 11.67 4.06 -0.61
C LEU A 91 10.65 2.94 -0.39
N TYR A 92 10.30 2.18 -1.42
CA TYR A 92 9.37 1.04 -1.25
C TYR A 92 10.04 -0.28 -0.87
N ARG A 93 11.37 -0.36 -0.85
CA ARG A 93 12.10 -1.57 -0.42
C ARG A 93 12.59 -1.48 1.03
N ASN A 94 13.12 -0.33 1.40
CA ASN A 94 13.75 -0.08 2.71
C ASN A 94 13.43 1.35 3.19
N GLY A 95 12.23 1.85 2.88
CA GLY A 95 11.85 3.22 3.20
C GLY A 95 11.73 3.50 4.70
N PRO A 96 11.40 4.75 5.04
CA PRO A 96 11.28 5.17 6.43
C PRO A 96 10.13 4.43 7.14
N PRO A 97 10.37 3.72 8.25
CA PRO A 97 9.33 3.05 9.03
C PRO A 97 8.17 3.97 9.43
N GLU A 98 8.46 5.24 9.68
CA GLU A 98 7.47 6.27 10.05
C GLU A 98 6.49 6.59 8.91
N CYS A 99 6.82 6.28 7.66
CA CYS A 99 5.92 6.45 6.52
C CYS A 99 4.95 5.28 6.34
N THR A 100 5.00 4.24 7.18
CA THR A 100 4.11 3.08 7.03
C THR A 100 2.71 3.32 7.58
N ASN A 101 1.68 2.88 6.83
CA ASN A 101 0.28 2.97 7.24
C ASN A 101 -0.12 1.84 8.18
N THR A 102 0.55 1.74 9.33
CA THR A 102 0.37 0.66 10.32
C THR A 102 -1.09 0.40 10.70
N SER A 103 -1.91 1.46 10.86
CA SER A 103 -3.34 1.35 11.16
C SER A 103 -4.13 0.66 10.05
N VAL A 104 -3.85 0.97 8.79
CA VAL A 104 -4.52 0.36 7.62
C VAL A 104 -4.12 -1.09 7.48
N ILE A 105 -2.81 -1.37 7.57
CA ILE A 105 -2.25 -2.73 7.51
C ILE A 105 -2.85 -3.61 8.61
N ALA A 106 -2.91 -3.11 9.85
CA ALA A 106 -3.50 -3.83 10.96
C ALA A 106 -4.98 -4.14 10.73
N GLY A 107 -5.74 -3.17 10.22
CA GLY A 107 -7.15 -3.33 9.87
C GLY A 107 -7.36 -4.37 8.79
N GLU A 108 -6.58 -4.31 7.70
CA GLU A 108 -6.67 -5.27 6.60
C GLU A 108 -6.33 -6.70 7.05
N ALA A 109 -5.22 -6.86 7.77
CA ALA A 109 -4.81 -8.15 8.34
C ALA A 109 -5.86 -8.74 9.28
N TYR A 110 -6.45 -7.91 10.15
CA TYR A 110 -7.55 -8.30 11.04
C TYR A 110 -8.76 -8.79 10.26
N GLN A 111 -9.22 -8.04 9.26
CA GLN A 111 -10.40 -8.40 8.45
C GLN A 111 -10.16 -9.66 7.63
N ASN A 112 -8.96 -9.82 7.06
CA ASN A 112 -8.59 -11.04 6.36
C ASN A 112 -8.56 -12.24 7.30
N CYS A 113 -8.06 -12.08 8.53
CA CYS A 113 -8.11 -13.10 9.56
C CYS A 113 -9.56 -13.49 9.92
N LEU A 114 -10.46 -12.53 10.14
CA LEU A 114 -11.87 -12.81 10.43
C LEU A 114 -12.56 -13.59 9.30
N ARG A 115 -12.27 -13.23 8.05
CA ARG A 115 -12.82 -13.94 6.88
C ARG A 115 -12.35 -15.39 6.83
N SER A 116 -11.06 -15.62 7.08
CA SER A 116 -10.47 -16.96 7.11
C SER A 116 -10.99 -17.79 8.29
N SER A 117 -11.03 -17.23 9.49
CA SER A 117 -11.50 -17.93 10.69
C SER A 117 -13.00 -18.25 10.67
N ALA A 118 -13.80 -17.50 9.91
CA ALA A 118 -15.21 -17.85 9.68
C ALA A 118 -15.37 -19.16 8.88
N ILE A 119 -14.41 -19.50 8.01
CA ILE A 119 -14.40 -20.73 7.21
C ILE A 119 -13.95 -21.91 8.07
N PHE A 120 -12.89 -21.73 8.86
CA PHE A 120 -12.32 -22.75 9.74
C PHE A 120 -12.96 -22.67 11.13
N ARG A 121 -14.07 -23.43 11.32
CA ARG A 121 -15.00 -23.37 12.46
C ARG A 121 -14.39 -23.53 13.88
N GLU A 122 -13.12 -23.90 13.99
CA GLU A 122 -12.45 -24.26 15.26
C GLU A 122 -12.15 -23.07 16.18
N PHE A 123 -12.14 -21.83 15.66
CA PHE A 123 -11.65 -20.66 16.40
C PHE A 123 -12.74 -19.72 16.96
N LYS A 124 -14.03 -20.07 16.83
CA LYS A 124 -15.16 -19.15 17.08
C LYS A 124 -15.19 -18.44 18.45
N LYS A 125 -14.60 -19.01 19.49
CA LYS A 125 -14.70 -18.44 20.85
C LYS A 125 -13.73 -17.26 21.05
N ASP A 126 -12.59 -17.24 20.35
CA ASP A 126 -11.50 -16.27 20.58
C ASP A 126 -11.06 -15.56 19.29
N ASN A 127 -11.88 -15.61 18.23
CA ASN A 127 -11.56 -15.06 16.91
C ASN A 127 -11.18 -13.58 16.94
N GLU A 128 -11.85 -12.77 17.76
CA GLU A 128 -11.58 -11.33 17.83
C GLU A 128 -10.21 -11.04 18.44
N GLU A 129 -9.85 -11.72 19.54
CA GLU A 129 -8.56 -11.57 20.19
C GLU A 129 -7.42 -12.09 19.29
N TYR A 130 -7.60 -13.29 18.73
CA TYR A 130 -6.67 -13.88 17.78
C TYR A 130 -6.44 -12.96 16.58
N CYS A 131 -7.49 -12.49 15.92
CA CYS A 131 -7.35 -11.62 14.77
C CYS A 131 -6.80 -10.24 15.15
N SER A 132 -7.07 -9.74 16.35
CA SER A 132 -6.44 -8.51 16.87
C SER A 132 -4.93 -8.67 16.98
N CYS A 133 -4.45 -9.83 17.47
CA CYS A 133 -3.03 -10.18 17.48
C CYS A 133 -2.47 -10.21 16.05
N VAL A 134 -3.15 -10.86 15.10
CA VAL A 134 -2.71 -10.96 13.70
C VAL A 134 -2.55 -9.57 13.09
N GLY A 135 -3.53 -8.69 13.29
CA GLY A 135 -3.49 -7.31 12.80
C GLY A 135 -2.28 -6.53 13.31
N LYS A 136 -2.09 -6.52 14.64
CA LYS A 136 -0.95 -5.81 15.28
C LYS A 136 0.40 -6.38 14.83
N THR A 137 0.50 -7.71 14.74
CA THR A 137 1.75 -8.40 14.37
C THR A 137 2.13 -8.11 12.92
N ALA A 138 1.16 -8.13 11.99
CA ALA A 138 1.41 -7.82 10.59
C ALA A 138 1.89 -6.37 10.41
N ALA A 139 1.21 -5.41 11.04
CA ALA A 139 1.61 -4.01 11.01
C ALA A 139 3.00 -3.77 11.62
N LYS A 140 3.30 -4.41 12.76
CA LYS A 140 4.63 -4.34 13.40
C LYS A 140 5.73 -4.90 12.50
N LYS A 141 5.52 -6.08 11.91
CA LYS A 141 6.48 -6.70 10.98
C LYS A 141 6.72 -5.83 9.75
N PHE A 142 5.67 -5.28 9.15
CA PHE A 142 5.82 -4.40 8.00
C PHE A 142 6.58 -3.11 8.36
N ALA A 143 6.27 -2.49 9.50
CA ALA A 143 6.99 -1.28 9.94
C ALA A 143 8.48 -1.54 10.20
N GLN A 144 8.86 -2.74 10.65
CA GLN A 144 10.27 -3.10 10.87
C GLN A 144 11.06 -3.29 9.56
N MET A 145 10.40 -3.73 8.50
CA MET A 145 10.99 -3.93 7.18
C MET A 145 9.94 -3.56 6.12
N PRO A 146 9.82 -2.26 5.79
CA PRO A 146 8.78 -1.77 4.89
C PRO A 146 9.14 -2.08 3.43
N TYR A 147 8.74 -3.28 3.00
CA TYR A 147 9.00 -3.77 1.65
C TYR A 147 7.68 -4.02 0.89
N LEU A 148 7.38 -3.18 -0.09
CA LEU A 148 6.15 -3.27 -0.89
C LEU A 148 6.26 -4.35 -1.96
N ARG A 149 6.05 -5.60 -1.54
CA ARG A 149 6.12 -6.78 -2.39
C ARG A 149 5.02 -7.74 -1.99
N THR A 150 4.27 -8.25 -2.97
CA THR A 150 3.10 -9.10 -2.72
C THR A 150 3.45 -10.37 -1.98
N ASP A 151 4.57 -11.00 -2.33
CA ASP A 151 5.10 -12.21 -1.67
C ASP A 151 5.50 -11.95 -0.22
N TYR A 152 6.17 -10.82 0.05
CA TYR A 152 6.51 -10.43 1.41
C TYR A 152 5.29 -10.09 2.25
N ILE A 153 4.33 -9.36 1.67
CA ILE A 153 3.08 -8.99 2.34
C ILE A 153 2.25 -10.23 2.68
N GLU A 154 2.12 -11.18 1.75
CA GLU A 154 1.46 -12.45 2.02
C GLU A 154 2.18 -13.23 3.14
N GLN A 155 3.52 -13.28 3.11
CA GLN A 155 4.31 -13.92 4.15
C GLN A 155 4.06 -13.31 5.52
N ILE A 156 4.07 -11.98 5.68
CA ILE A 156 3.82 -11.37 7.00
C ILE A 156 2.40 -11.68 7.51
N HIS A 157 1.41 -11.82 6.63
CA HIS A 157 0.06 -12.23 7.03
C HIS A 157 0.04 -13.67 7.54
N VAL A 158 0.64 -14.60 6.81
CA VAL A 158 0.73 -16.02 7.19
C VAL A 158 1.52 -16.18 8.49
N ASP A 159 2.70 -15.57 8.58
CA ASP A 159 3.54 -15.59 9.77
C ASP A 159 2.78 -15.03 10.98
N SER A 160 2.02 -13.95 10.81
CA SER A 160 1.24 -13.36 11.89
C SER A 160 0.13 -14.29 12.36
N MET A 161 -0.52 -15.03 11.46
CA MET A 161 -1.51 -16.06 11.82
C MET A 161 -0.87 -17.22 12.58
N VAL A 162 0.24 -17.75 12.08
CA VAL A 162 0.97 -18.86 12.73
C VAL A 162 1.42 -18.45 14.11
N LEU A 163 2.10 -17.30 14.20
CA LEU A 163 2.57 -16.75 15.47
C LEU A 163 1.38 -16.64 16.40
N CYS A 164 0.38 -15.82 16.11
CA CYS A 164 -0.74 -15.56 17.02
C CYS A 164 -1.58 -16.79 17.42
N ASN A 165 -1.43 -17.93 16.74
CA ASN A 165 -2.09 -19.18 17.09
C ASN A 165 -1.29 -20.06 18.07
N GLU A 166 -0.05 -19.71 18.41
CA GLU A 166 0.73 -20.46 19.41
C GLU A 166 0.07 -20.37 20.79
N ARG A 167 -0.07 -21.54 21.43
CA ARG A 167 -0.68 -21.73 22.74
C ARG A 167 0.32 -22.33 23.72
N ASP A 168 0.15 -22.05 25.01
CA ASP A 168 0.86 -22.77 26.07
C ASP A 168 0.31 -24.21 26.25
N GLU A 169 0.91 -24.97 27.18
CA GLU A 169 0.49 -26.34 27.49
C GLU A 169 -0.96 -26.43 28.01
N ASP A 170 -1.49 -25.33 28.56
CA ASP A 170 -2.84 -25.21 29.09
C ASP A 170 -3.84 -24.72 28.02
N GLY A 171 -3.39 -24.44 26.79
CA GLY A 171 -4.21 -23.98 25.68
C GLY A 171 -4.49 -22.47 25.67
N ASN A 172 -3.82 -21.68 26.51
CA ASN A 172 -3.95 -20.22 26.51
C ASN A 172 -3.05 -19.59 25.44
N PRO A 173 -3.42 -18.43 24.87
CA PRO A 173 -2.52 -17.69 23.98
C PRO A 173 -1.21 -17.31 24.69
N LEU A 174 -0.07 -17.54 24.03
CA LEU A 174 1.23 -17.11 24.56
C LEU A 174 1.33 -15.57 24.61
N PRO A 175 2.00 -15.00 25.64
CA PRO A 175 2.28 -13.57 25.71
C PRO A 175 3.07 -13.09 24.47
N ARG A 176 2.78 -11.87 23.99
CA ARG A 176 3.43 -11.26 22.82
C ARG A 176 4.03 -9.92 23.21
N ASP A 177 5.34 -9.77 23.01
CA ASP A 177 6.09 -8.50 23.16
C ASP A 177 6.05 -7.66 21.87
#